data_AF-A0A7X0ZBJ6-F1
#
_entry.id   AF-A0A7X0ZBJ6-F1
#
_cell.length_a   1.000
_cell.length_b   1.000
_cell.length_c   1.000
_cell.angle_alpha   90.00
_cell.angle_beta   90.00
_cell.angle_gamma   90.00
#
_symmetry.space_group_name_H-M   'P 1'
#
loop_
_entity.id
_entity.type
_entity.pdbx_description
1 polymer ?
#
loop_
_entity_poly.entity_id
_entity_poly.type
_entity_poly.pdbx_seq_one_letter_code
_entity_poly.pdbx_strand_id
1 'polypeptide(L)'
;MEFTSMIVTGIVLAATVSALSFVVSKLSGLSWFWIAFCANSGFFITFLAVQNSFPDNAALALSYLTLGIGIVLIFQTIFQSSNWFFKKTMQRKH
;
A
#
# COMPACT_ATOMS: atom_id res chain seq x y z
N MET A 1 1.44 -2.61 23.94
CA MET A 1 2.57 -1.98 23.24
C MET A 1 2.93 -2.72 21.95
N GLU A 2 2.79 -4.05 21.87
CA GLU A 2 3.14 -4.84 20.68
C GLU A 2 2.19 -4.69 19.48
N PHE A 3 0.89 -4.46 19.70
CA PHE A 3 -0.07 -4.30 18.59
C PHE A 3 0.19 -3.03 17.76
N THR A 4 0.45 -1.91 18.44
CA THR A 4 0.74 -0.63 17.78
C THR A 4 2.04 -0.72 16.99
N SER A 5 3.07 -1.42 17.49
CA SER A 5 4.32 -1.60 16.75
C SER A 5 4.14 -2.46 15.50
N MET A 6 3.28 -3.47 15.51
CA MET A 6 2.98 -4.31 14.34
C MET A 6 2.25 -3.52 13.23
N ILE A 7 1.26 -2.70 13.59
CA ILE A 7 0.58 -1.83 12.62
C ILE A 7 1.56 -0.83 11.99
N VAL A 8 2.39 -0.19 12.82
CA VAL A 8 3.42 0.73 12.35
C VAL A 8 4.43 0.04 11.44
N THR A 9 4.81 -1.20 11.75
CA THR A 9 5.69 -2.01 10.91
C THR A 9 5.06 -2.27 9.54
N GLY A 10 3.76 -2.55 9.48
CA GLY A 10 3.01 -2.71 8.22
C GLY A 10 3.01 -1.42 7.38
N ILE A 11 2.84 -0.27 8.03
CA ILE A 11 2.91 1.05 7.39
C ILE A 11 4.32 1.32 6.85
N VAL A 12 5.36 1.07 7.65
CA VAL A 12 6.78 1.27 7.26
C VAL A 12 7.15 0.36 6.09
N LEU A 13 6.69 -0.90 6.11
CA LEU A 13 6.89 -1.83 5.01
C LEU A 13 6.25 -1.30 3.72
N ALA A 14 4.98 -0.91 3.77
CA ALA A 14 4.28 -0.37 2.60
C ALA A 14 4.89 0.94 2.09
N ALA A 15 5.38 1.81 2.98
CA ALA A 15 6.11 3.02 2.61
C ALA A 15 7.44 2.71 1.91
N THR A 16 8.18 1.72 2.41
CA THR A 16 9.46 1.28 1.83
C THR A 16 9.25 0.66 0.45
N VAL A 17 8.25 -0.21 0.29
CA VAL A 17 7.86 -0.78 -1.00
C VAL A 17 7.50 0.34 -1.98
N SER A 18 6.74 1.34 -1.53
CA SER A 18 6.38 2.49 -2.35
C SER A 18 7.60 3.31 -2.77
N ALA A 19 8.58 3.51 -1.89
CA ALA A 19 9.84 4.18 -2.24
C ALA A 19 10.66 3.37 -3.27
N LEU A 20 10.72 2.05 -3.13
CA LEU A 20 11.37 1.17 -4.12
C LEU A 20 10.65 1.22 -5.47
N SER A 21 9.31 1.24 -5.47
CA SER A 21 8.52 1.42 -6.68
C SER A 21 8.85 2.72 -7.41
N PHE A 22 9.31 3.77 -6.71
CA PHE A 22 9.74 5.02 -7.36
C PHE A 22 11.00 4.81 -8.19
N VAL A 23 11.99 4.08 -7.66
CA VAL A 23 13.20 3.70 -8.40
C VAL A 23 12.83 2.84 -9.60
N VAL A 24 11.96 1.84 -9.42
CA VAL A 24 11.50 0.97 -10.51
C VAL A 24 10.74 1.76 -11.58
N SER A 25 9.93 2.75 -11.19
CA SER A 25 9.24 3.65 -12.13
C SER A 25 10.21 4.43 -13.00
N LYS A 26 11.32 4.91 -12.44
CA LYS A 26 12.36 5.61 -13.20
C LYS A 26 13.06 4.70 -14.21
N LEU A 27 13.24 3.42 -13.89
CA LEU A 27 13.90 2.45 -14.76
C LEU A 27 12.97 1.89 -15.85
N SER A 28 11.69 1.69 -15.53
CA SER A 28 10.71 1.07 -16.43
C SER A 28 9.90 2.07 -17.28
N GLY A 29 9.91 3.36 -16.93
CA GLY A 29 9.05 4.37 -17.56
C GLY A 29 7.56 4.24 -17.22
N LEU A 30 7.18 3.27 -16.38
CA LEU A 30 5.81 3.07 -15.92
C LEU A 30 5.47 4.02 -14.77
N SER A 31 4.17 4.28 -14.57
CA SER A 31 3.69 5.14 -13.48
C SER A 31 4.05 4.55 -12.11
N TRP A 32 4.77 5.33 -11.30
CA TRP A 32 5.09 5.01 -9.92
C TRP A 32 3.88 4.56 -9.11
N PHE A 33 2.75 5.25 -9.26
CA PHE A 33 1.51 4.93 -8.55
C PHE A 33 1.08 3.49 -8.82
N TRP A 34 1.04 3.06 -10.08
CA TRP A 34 0.56 1.73 -10.44
C TRP A 34 1.51 0.63 -9.96
N ILE A 35 2.82 0.88 -9.99
CA ILE A 35 3.80 -0.07 -9.47
C ILE A 35 3.65 -0.21 -7.95
N ALA A 36 3.58 0.92 -7.23
CA ALA A 36 3.43 0.92 -5.77
C ALA A 36 2.10 0.31 -5.33
N PHE A 37 1.00 0.63 -6.02
CA PHE A 37 -0.31 0.09 -5.74
C PHE A 37 -0.33 -1.43 -5.95
N CYS A 38 0.12 -1.91 -7.12
CA CYS A 38 0.17 -3.36 -7.40
C CYS A 38 1.05 -4.12 -6.40
N ALA A 39 2.22 -3.58 -6.03
CA ALA A 39 3.09 -4.23 -5.06
C ALA A 39 2.46 -4.32 -3.66
N ASN A 40 1.90 -3.21 -3.15
CA ASN A 40 1.25 -3.19 -1.84
C ASN A 40 -0.03 -4.04 -1.83
N SER A 41 -0.81 -4.04 -2.90
CA SER A 41 -1.99 -4.91 -3.04
C SER A 41 -1.59 -6.39 -3.11
N GLY A 42 -0.48 -6.71 -3.79
CA GLY A 42 0.09 -8.05 -3.81
C GLY A 42 0.42 -8.54 -2.40
N PHE A 43 1.18 -7.75 -1.62
CA PHE A 43 1.47 -8.08 -0.22
C PHE A 43 0.21 -8.23 0.63
N PHE A 44 -0.75 -7.33 0.46
CA PHE A 44 -2.03 -7.39 1.19
C PHE A 44 -2.78 -8.69 0.92
N ILE A 45 -2.92 -9.09 -0.34
CA ILE A 45 -3.62 -10.33 -0.74
C ILE A 45 -2.83 -11.55 -0.26
N THR A 46 -1.51 -11.57 -0.44
CA THR A 46 -0.68 -12.70 0.00
C THR A 46 -0.78 -12.89 1.49
N PHE A 47 -0.66 -11.83 2.30
CA PHE A 47 -0.76 -11.92 3.75
C PHE A 47 -2.15 -12.38 4.20
N LEU A 48 -3.20 -11.88 3.56
CA LEU A 48 -4.57 -12.33 3.85
C LEU A 48 -4.80 -13.80 3.47
N ALA A 49 -4.18 -14.28 2.40
CA ALA A 49 -4.30 -15.68 1.96
C ALA A 49 -3.53 -16.65 2.87
N VAL A 50 -2.32 -16.28 3.30
CA VAL A 50 -1.45 -17.17 4.10
C VAL A 50 -1.75 -17.13 5.59
N GLN A 51 -2.49 -16.14 6.10
CA GLN A 51 -2.79 -16.00 7.53
C GLN A 51 -3.39 -17.26 8.16
N ASN A 52 -4.22 -17.99 7.40
CA ASN A 52 -4.89 -19.21 7.87
C ASN A 52 -3.94 -20.42 7.97
N SER A 53 -2.73 -20.31 7.44
CA SER A 53 -1.70 -21.36 7.51
C SER A 53 -0.75 -21.19 8.71
N PHE A 54 -0.87 -20.10 9.46
CA PHE A 54 -0.03 -19.80 10.61
C PHE A 54 -0.77 -20.06 11.93
N PRO A 55 -0.05 -20.37 13.02
CA PRO A 55 -0.63 -20.47 14.35
C PRO A 55 -1.22 -19.13 14.82
N ASP A 56 -2.21 -19.17 15.72
CA ASP A 56 -3.08 -18.04 16.10
C ASP A 56 -2.33 -16.74 16.42
N ASN A 57 -1.20 -16.83 17.16
CA ASN A 57 -0.39 -15.67 17.52
C ASN A 57 0.29 -15.00 16.30
N ALA A 58 0.75 -15.80 15.34
CA ALA A 58 1.36 -15.31 14.10
C ALA A 58 0.30 -14.80 13.12
N ALA A 59 -0.88 -15.44 13.08
CA ALA A 59 -2.02 -14.95 12.29
C ALA A 59 -2.52 -13.57 12.78
N LEU A 60 -2.58 -13.37 14.10
CA LEU A 60 -2.89 -12.06 14.69
C LEU A 60 -1.86 -11.01 14.27
N ALA A 61 -0.56 -11.28 14.39
CA ALA A 61 0.49 -10.36 13.95
C ALA A 61 0.38 -10.02 12.45
N LEU A 62 0.11 -11.02 11.61
CA LEU A 62 -0.11 -10.84 10.18
C LEU A 62 -1.33 -9.96 9.89
N SER A 63 -2.42 -10.10 10.66
CA SER A 63 -3.61 -9.28 10.50
C SER A 63 -3.34 -7.79 10.80
N TYR A 64 -2.53 -7.50 11.83
CA TYR A 64 -2.14 -6.12 12.16
C TYR A 64 -1.19 -5.51 11.12
N LEU A 65 -0.26 -6.31 10.59
CA LEU A 65 0.59 -5.91 9.46
C LEU A 65 -0.27 -5.60 8.22
N THR A 66 -1.23 -6.47 7.92
CA THR A 66 -2.17 -6.32 6.80
C THR A 66 -3.02 -5.07 6.95
N LEU A 67 -3.48 -4.77 8.17
CA LEU A 67 -4.14 -3.49 8.50
C LEU A 67 -3.27 -2.28 8.18
N GLY A 68 -2.00 -2.30 8.59
CA GLY A 68 -1.04 -1.22 8.28
C GLY A 68 -0.84 -1.00 6.78
N ILE A 69 -0.70 -2.08 6.01
CA ILE A 69 -0.60 -2.03 4.55
C ILE A 69 -1.91 -1.51 3.93
N GLY A 70 -3.06 -1.97 4.43
CA GLY A 70 -4.38 -1.55 3.99
C GLY A 70 -4.62 -0.05 4.15
N ILE A 71 -4.18 0.55 5.27
CA ILE A 71 -4.24 1.99 5.49
C ILE A 71 -3.48 2.74 4.40
N VAL A 72 -2.27 2.29 4.05
CA VAL A 72 -1.45 2.93 3.01
C VAL A 72 -2.11 2.80 1.63
N LEU A 73 -2.72 1.66 1.31
CA LEU A 73 -3.48 1.47 0.07
C LEU A 73 -4.66 2.44 -0.05
N ILE A 74 -5.39 2.65 1.05
CA ILE A 74 -6.49 3.63 1.09
C ILE A 74 -5.95 5.05 0.83
N PHE A 75 -4.87 5.45 1.52
CA PHE A 75 -4.25 6.76 1.29
C PHE A 75 -3.76 6.95 -0.15
N GLN A 76 -3.13 5.93 -0.74
CA GLN A 76 -2.70 5.98 -2.15
C GLN A 76 -3.90 6.15 -3.08
N THR A 77 -4.99 5.42 -2.84
CA THR A 77 -6.21 5.51 -3.65
C THR A 77 -6.86 6.87 -3.56
N ILE A 78 -6.95 7.45 -2.35
CA ILE A 78 -7.44 8.82 -2.12
C ILE A 78 -6.57 9.81 -2.89
N PHE A 79 -5.24 9.73 -2.75
CA PHE A 79 -4.31 10.64 -3.41
C PHE A 79 -4.46 10.62 -4.94
N GLN A 80 -4.54 9.42 -5.53
CA GLN A 80 -4.72 9.28 -6.98
C GLN A 80 -6.09 9.80 -7.44
N SER A 81 -7.15 9.53 -6.67
CA SER A 81 -8.50 10.01 -6.97
C SER A 81 -8.58 11.55 -6.91
N SER A 82 -7.95 12.16 -5.90
CA SER A 82 -7.83 13.62 -5.80
C SER A 82 -7.05 14.19 -6.98
N ASN A 83 -5.90 13.61 -7.33
CA ASN A 83 -5.09 14.08 -8.45
C ASN A 83 -5.85 14.01 -9.79
N TRP A 84 -6.61 12.94 -10.01
CA TRP A 84 -7.48 12.80 -11.17
C TRP A 84 -8.60 13.86 -11.20
N PHE A 85 -9.24 14.11 -10.05
CA PHE A 85 -10.29 15.12 -9.91
C PHE A 85 -9.75 16.54 -10.20
N PHE A 86 -8.59 16.89 -9.64
CA PHE A 86 -7.94 18.17 -9.92
C PHE A 86 -7.60 18.35 -11.40
N LYS A 87 -7.03 17.32 -12.05
CA LYS A 87 -6.75 17.35 -13.50
C LYS A 87 -8.02 17.56 -14.33
N LYS A 88 -9.09 16.83 -14.04
CA LYS A 88 -10.39 16.97 -14.73
C LYS A 88 -11.01 18.36 -14.54
N THR A 89 -10.85 18.95 -13.37
CA THR A 89 -11.41 20.27 -13.06
C THR A 89 -10.65 21.40 -13.76
N MET A 90 -9.32 21.29 -13.85
CA MET A 90 -8.47 22.22 -14.59
C MET A 90 -8.71 22.16 -16.11
N GLN A 91 -8.94 20.97 -16.67
CA GLN A 91 -9.23 20.81 -18.11
C GLN A 91 -10.58 21.41 -18.52
N ARG A 92 -11.53 21.59 -17.61
CA ARG A 92 -12.83 22.23 -17.91
C ARG A 92 -12.76 23.76 -17.93
N LYS A 93 -11.65 24.36 -17.48
CA LYS A 93 -11.45 25.82 -17.48
C LYS A 93 -10.72 26.35 -18.73
N HIS A 94 -10.30 25.45 -19.62
CA HIS A 94 -9.60 25.76 -20.87
C HIS A 94 -10.49 25.48 -22.07
#